data_AF-A0A7W2SAQ9-F1
#
_entry.id   AF-A0A7W2SAQ9-F1
#
_cell.length_a   1.000
_cell.length_b   1.000
_cell.length_c   1.000
_cell.angle_alpha   90.00
_cell.angle_beta   90.00
_cell.angle_gamma   90.00
#
_symmetry.space_group_name_H-M   'P 1'
#
loop_
_entity.id
_entity.type
_entity.pdbx_description
1 polymer ?
#
loop_
_entity_poly.entity_id
_entity_poly.type
_entity_poly.pdbx_seq_one_letter_code
_entity_poly.pdbx_strand_id
1 'polypeptide(L)' 'LGGQAQVPGVDGTWKELTDNVNAMANNLTTQVRNIAEVTTAVAKGDLSQKITVDAKGEVLELKNTVNEMVDQL' A
#
# COMPACT_ATOMS: atom_id res chain seq x y z
N LEU A 1 -2.35 0.92 11.62
CA LEU A 1 -2.21 -0.03 10.50
C LEU A 1 -0.72 -0.16 10.22
N GLY A 2 -0.16 -1.37 10.31
CA GLY A 2 1.28 -1.62 10.28
C GLY A 2 1.75 -2.37 11.52
N GLY A 3 1.48 -3.68 11.57
CA GLY A 3 2.08 -4.57 12.56
C GLY A 3 3.39 -5.09 12.00
N GLN A 4 4.47 -5.01 12.77
CA GLN A 4 5.74 -5.64 12.43
C GLN A 4 5.90 -6.88 13.31
N ALA A 5 6.32 -7.99 12.70
CA ALA A 5 6.69 -9.19 13.43
C ALA A 5 8.10 -8.99 14.03
N GLN A 6 8.20 -8.99 15.36
CA GLN A 6 9.47 -9.11 16.06
C GLN A 6 9.52 -10.49 16.71
N VAL A 7 10.42 -11.34 16.22
CA VAL A 7 10.64 -12.68 16.79
C VAL A 7 12.02 -12.67 17.48
N PRO A 8 12.07 -12.73 18.82
CA PRO A 8 13.34 -12.77 19.55
C PRO A 8 14.09 -14.07 19.25
N GLY A 9 15.40 -13.99 19.00
CA GLY A 9 16.27 -15.17 18.89
C GLY A 9 16.24 -15.90 17.53
N VAL A 10 15.69 -15.29 16.47
CA VAL A 10 15.77 -15.86 15.11
C VAL A 10 17.10 -15.54 14.44
N ASP A 11 17.73 -16.56 13.89
CA ASP A 11 18.93 -16.49 13.06
C ASP A 11 18.76 -17.34 11.79
N GLY A 12 19.62 -17.11 10.79
CA GLY A 12 19.57 -17.81 9.51
C GLY A 12 18.27 -17.53 8.74
N THR A 13 17.72 -18.56 8.08
CA THR A 13 16.55 -18.45 7.20
C THR A 13 15.31 -17.85 7.89
N TRP A 14 15.14 -18.05 9.19
CA TRP A 14 13.99 -17.52 9.92
C TRP A 14 14.03 -16.01 10.11
N LYS A 15 15.23 -15.44 10.25
CA LYS A 15 15.42 -14.00 10.27
C LYS A 15 15.13 -13.38 8.91
N GLU A 16 15.69 -13.97 7.85
CA GLU A 16 15.47 -13.52 6.47
C GLU A 16 13.98 -13.56 6.09
N LEU A 17 13.26 -14.62 6.45
CA LEU A 17 11.81 -14.70 6.24
C LEU A 17 11.05 -13.63 7.03
N THR A 18 11.40 -13.39 8.29
CA THR A 18 10.76 -12.36 9.12
C THR A 18 10.97 -10.97 8.53
N ASP A 19 12.19 -10.68 8.10
CA ASP A 19 12.56 -9.40 7.48
C ASP A 19 11.83 -9.21 6.14
N ASN A 20 11.75 -10.25 5.31
CA ASN A 20 11.02 -10.22 4.04
C ASN A 20 9.52 -10.00 4.24
N VAL A 21 8.91 -10.68 5.22
CA VAL A 21 7.49 -10.49 5.57
C VAL A 21 7.23 -9.07 6.07
N ASN A 22 8.09 -8.55 6.94
CA ASN A 22 7.98 -7.17 7.42
C ASN A 22 8.14 -6.15 6.28
N ALA A 23 9.06 -6.38 5.34
CA ALA A 23 9.21 -5.53 4.16
C ALA A 23 7.95 -5.54 3.29
N MET A 24 7.37 -6.71 3.03
CA MET A 24 6.10 -6.83 2.30
C MET A 24 4.96 -6.11 3.02
N ALA A 25 4.84 -6.30 4.34
CA ALA A 25 3.80 -5.66 5.14
C ALA A 25 3.93 -4.12 5.15
N ASN A 26 5.16 -3.59 5.24
CA ASN A 26 5.44 -2.16 5.18
C ASN A 26 5.10 -1.58 3.80
N ASN A 27 5.48 -2.27 2.72
CA ASN A 27 5.16 -1.85 1.35
C ASN A 27 3.64 -1.81 1.11
N LEU A 28 2.93 -2.87 1.50
CA LEU A 28 1.46 -2.93 1.39
C LEU A 28 0.77 -1.86 2.23
N THR A 29 1.25 -1.62 3.47
CA THR A 29 0.72 -0.56 4.33
C THR A 29 0.86 0.82 3.68
N THR A 30 2.02 1.08 3.06
CA THR A 30 2.28 2.34 2.36
C THR A 30 1.38 2.50 1.15
N GLN A 31 1.22 1.45 0.34
CA GLN A 31 0.34 1.45 -0.83
C GLN A 31 -1.11 1.73 -0.45
N VAL A 32 -1.65 1.01 0.54
CA VAL A 32 -3.04 1.18 1.00
C VAL A 32 -3.27 2.59 1.58
N ARG A 33 -2.29 3.15 2.29
CA ARG A 33 -2.41 4.50 2.85
C ARG A 33 -2.52 5.56 1.75
N ASN A 34 -1.72 5.45 0.70
CA ASN A 34 -1.77 6.40 -0.42
C ASN A 34 -3.11 6.31 -1.17
N ILE A 35 -3.63 5.09 -1.36
CA ILE A 35 -4.98 4.87 -1.92
C ILE A 35 -6.03 5.56 -1.05
N ALA A 36 -5.99 5.35 0.27
CA ALA A 36 -6.95 5.96 1.19
C ALA A 36 -6.90 7.50 1.19
N GLU A 37 -5.71 8.09 1.06
CA GLU A 37 -5.53 9.54 0.94
C GLU A 37 -6.19 10.10 -0.31
N VAL A 38 -5.95 9.47 -1.47
CA VAL A 38 -6.55 9.90 -2.75
C VAL A 38 -8.06 9.71 -2.73
N THR A 39 -8.56 8.56 -2.28
CA THR A 39 -10.02 8.32 -2.17
C THR A 39 -10.68 9.33 -1.22
N THR A 40 -9.99 9.75 -0.16
CA THR A 40 -10.49 10.79 0.75
C THR A 40 -10.53 12.17 0.08
N ALA A 41 -9.53 12.51 -0.74
CA ALA A 41 -9.51 13.76 -1.50
C ALA A 41 -10.66 13.81 -2.52
N VAL A 42 -10.86 12.72 -3.25
CA VAL A 42 -11.97 12.54 -4.20
C VAL A 42 -13.32 12.70 -3.51
N ALA A 43 -13.51 12.08 -2.35
CA ALA A 43 -14.74 12.22 -1.55
C ALA A 43 -14.98 13.67 -1.07
N LYS A 44 -13.94 14.50 -1.00
CA LYS A 44 -14.02 15.94 -0.70
C LYS A 44 -14.14 16.82 -1.95
N GLY A 45 -14.20 16.22 -3.13
CA GLY A 45 -14.32 16.92 -4.41
C GLY A 45 -13.00 17.35 -5.05
N ASP A 46 -11.85 16.93 -4.51
CA ASP A 46 -10.54 17.17 -5.14
C ASP A 46 -10.18 16.00 -6.06
N LEU A 47 -10.51 16.16 -7.35
CA LEU A 47 -10.22 15.21 -8.42
C LEU A 47 -8.82 15.42 -9.04
N SER A 48 -8.01 16.33 -8.51
CA SER A 48 -6.65 16.54 -9.02
C SER A 48 -5.64 15.50 -8.49
N GLN A 49 -6.01 14.78 -7.43
CA GLN A 49 -5.15 13.80 -6.76
C GLN A 49 -5.16 12.46 -7.49
N LYS A 50 -3.96 11.89 -7.70
CA LYS A 50 -3.80 10.53 -8.23
C LYS A 50 -2.89 9.71 -7.33
N ILE A 51 -3.15 8.40 -7.31
CA ILE A 51 -2.27 7.44 -6.65
C ILE A 51 -1.02 7.30 -7.50
N THR A 52 0.13 7.63 -6.94
CA THR A 52 1.43 7.61 -7.64
C THR A 52 2.35 6.50 -7.18
N VAL A 53 2.14 5.96 -5.97
CA VAL A 53 2.97 4.89 -5.40
C VAL A 53 3.00 3.65 -6.29
N ASP A 54 4.17 3.01 -6.37
CA ASP A 54 4.33 1.76 -7.10
C ASP A 54 3.54 0.63 -6.42
N ALA A 55 2.76 -0.09 -7.22
CA ALA A 55 1.91 -1.19 -6.80
C ALA A 55 2.04 -2.36 -7.77
N LYS A 56 1.76 -3.58 -7.29
CA LYS A 56 1.77 -4.81 -8.08
C LYS A 56 0.59 -5.68 -7.66
N GLY A 57 0.22 -6.65 -8.50
CA GLY A 57 -0.87 -7.59 -8.20
C GLY A 57 -2.21 -6.88 -8.01
N GLU A 58 -3.02 -7.33 -7.04
CA GLU A 58 -4.35 -6.79 -6.77
C GLU A 58 -4.31 -5.31 -6.37
N VAL A 59 -3.22 -4.85 -5.74
CA VAL A 59 -3.07 -3.44 -5.33
C VAL A 59 -2.85 -2.53 -6.54
N LEU A 60 -2.22 -3.03 -7.61
CA LEU A 60 -2.09 -2.28 -8.86
C LEU A 60 -3.43 -2.12 -9.56
N GLU A 61 -4.23 -3.19 -9.59
CA GLU A 61 -5.58 -3.15 -10.14
C GLU A 61 -6.43 -2.12 -9.39
N LEU A 62 -6.42 -2.17 -8.05
CA LEU A 62 -7.11 -1.19 -7.21
C LEU A 62 -6.64 0.25 -7.48
N LYS A 63 -5.32 0.47 -7.57
CA LYS A 63 -4.73 1.78 -7.91
C LYS A 63 -5.28 2.31 -9.23
N ASN A 64 -5.31 1.46 -10.26
CA ASN A 64 -5.77 1.85 -11.59
C ASN A 64 -7.26 2.16 -11.59
N THR A 65 -8.09 1.32 -10.98
CA THR A 65 -9.54 1.56 -10.87
C THR A 65 -9.85 2.89 -10.18
N VAL A 66 -9.14 3.22 -9.10
CA VAL A 66 -9.33 4.51 -8.41
C VAL A 66 -8.89 5.67 -9.28
N ASN A 67 -7.72 5.60 -9.93
CA ASN A 67 -7.26 6.67 -10.82
C ASN A 67 -8.18 6.87 -12.03
N GLU A 68 -8.73 5.80 -12.61
CA GLU A 68 -9.70 5.88 -13.70
C GLU A 68 -11.02 6.52 -13.25
N MET A 69 -11.48 6.21 -12.03
CA MET A 69 -12.65 6.87 -11.44
C MET A 69 -12.44 8.38 -11.30
N VAL A 70 -11.23 8.82 -10.92
CA VAL A 70 -10.88 10.24 -10.83
C VAL A 70 -10.88 10.91 -12.20
N ASP A 71 -10.36 10.23 -13.23
CA ASP A 71 -10.26 10.79 -14.58
C ASP A 71 -11.60 10.94 -15.31
N GLN A 72 -12.64 10.23 -14.87
CA GLN A 72 -13.96 10.22 -15.50
C GLN A 72 -14.97 11.19 -14.86
N LEU A 73 -14.61 11.83 -13.75
CA LEU A 73 -15.46 12.77 -13.01
C LEU A 73 -15.08 14.22 -13.30
#